data_AF-A0A536S2B5-F1
#
_entry.id   AF-A0A536S2B5-F1
#
_cell.length_a   1.000
_cell.length_b   1.000
_cell.length_c   1.000
_cell.angle_alpha   90.00
_cell.angle_beta   90.00
_cell.angle_gamma   90.00
#
_symmetry.space_group_name_H-M   'P 1'
#
loop_
_entity.id
_entity.type
_entity.pdbx_description
1 polymer ?
#
loop_
_entity_poly.entity_id
_entity_poly.type
_entity_poly.pdbx_seq_one_letter_code
_entity_poly.pdbx_strand_id
1 'polypeptide(L)'
;MEGYPHFDSKTPNNCTAIVYLNPAWKAEWAGELVLLDEAKDVVQAVLPKPGRVVLIPGDVLHVARGVSRHCPAIRVSLAFKSLIPSPA
;
A
#
# COMPACT_ATOMS: atom_id res chain seq x y z
N MET A 1 -13.23 8.68 2.84
CA MET A 1 -13.51 7.26 2.58
C MET A 1 -12.22 6.52 2.90
N GLU A 2 -12.13 5.91 4.08
CA GLU A 2 -11.01 5.02 4.39
C GLU A 2 -11.25 3.69 3.68
N GLY A 3 -10.19 3.07 3.16
CA GLY A 3 -10.29 1.72 2.61
C GLY A 3 -10.54 0.71 3.73
N TYR A 4 -11.31 -0.34 3.45
CA TYR A 4 -11.40 -1.51 4.32
C TYR A 4 -10.22 -2.46 4.04
N PRO A 5 -9.68 -3.19 5.05
CA PRO A 5 -8.68 -4.23 4.82
C PRO A 5 -9.11 -5.24 3.76
N HIS A 6 -8.26 -5.48 2.76
CA HIS A 6 -8.59 -6.38 1.66
C HIS A 6 -7.36 -7.11 1.11
N PHE A 7 -7.64 -8.12 0.31
CA PHE A 7 -6.67 -8.78 -0.56
C PHE A 7 -6.86 -8.26 -1.96
N ASP A 8 -5.77 -8.16 -2.71
CA ASP A 8 -5.78 -7.71 -4.09
C ASP A 8 -6.08 -8.83 -5.08
N SER A 9 -5.68 -10.05 -4.75
CA SER A 9 -5.98 -11.28 -5.48
C SER A 9 -5.74 -12.50 -4.59
N LYS A 10 -6.41 -13.62 -4.86
CA LYS A 10 -6.09 -14.93 -4.26
C LYS A 10 -5.37 -15.86 -5.25
N THR A 11 -5.13 -15.40 -6.48
CA THR A 11 -4.45 -16.18 -7.50
C THR A 11 -2.94 -16.16 -7.20
N PRO A 12 -2.28 -17.33 -7.15
CA PRO A 12 -0.84 -17.41 -6.95
C PRO A 12 -0.06 -16.55 -7.95
N ASN A 13 1.10 -16.04 -7.53
CA ASN A 13 2.01 -15.21 -8.30
C ASN A 13 1.45 -13.85 -8.75
N ASN A 14 0.22 -13.46 -8.39
CA ASN A 14 -0.20 -12.07 -8.55
C ASN A 14 0.53 -11.17 -7.55
N CYS A 15 0.89 -9.98 -7.99
CA CYS A 15 1.49 -8.94 -7.18
C CYS A 15 0.92 -7.57 -7.52
N THR A 16 1.05 -6.64 -6.59
CA THR A 16 0.69 -5.24 -6.78
C THR A 16 1.91 -4.37 -6.48
N ALA A 17 2.32 -3.56 -7.46
CA ALA A 17 3.29 -2.50 -7.28
C ALA A 17 2.55 -1.18 -7.02
N ILE A 18 2.78 -0.58 -5.85
CA ILE A 18 2.22 0.71 -5.44
C ILE A 18 3.32 1.76 -5.53
N VAL A 19 3.15 2.73 -6.42
CA VAL A 19 4.10 3.82 -6.67
C VAL A 19 3.56 5.12 -6.08
N TYR A 20 4.31 5.75 -5.19
CA TYR A 20 3.92 7.01 -4.55
C TYR A 20 4.48 8.22 -5.29
N LEU A 21 3.56 9.07 -5.77
CA LEU A 21 3.86 10.26 -6.58
C LEU A 21 3.83 11.55 -5.76
N ASN A 22 3.90 11.45 -4.44
CA ASN A 22 3.84 12.62 -3.56
C ASN A 22 5.19 13.36 -3.59
N PRO A 23 5.23 14.69 -3.78
CA PRO A 23 6.49 15.44 -3.88
C PRO A 23 7.27 15.53 -2.56
N ALA A 24 6.56 15.46 -1.42
CA ALA A 24 7.13 15.36 -0.09
C ALA A 24 6.19 14.53 0.79
N TRP A 25 6.71 13.91 1.86
CA TRP A 25 5.87 13.27 2.86
C TRP A 25 6.50 13.34 4.24
N LYS A 26 5.75 13.84 5.23
CA LYS A 26 6.15 13.87 6.64
C LYS A 26 5.42 12.80 7.44
N ALA A 27 6.01 12.32 8.53
CA ALA A 27 5.43 11.23 9.31
C ALA A 27 4.08 11.64 9.94
N GLU A 28 3.96 12.88 10.41
CA GLU A 28 2.74 13.43 11.01
C GLU A 28 1.55 13.54 10.04
N TRP A 29 1.77 13.38 8.73
CA TRP A 29 0.72 13.37 7.72
C TRP A 29 0.00 12.02 7.59
N ALA A 30 0.51 10.96 8.24
CA ALA A 30 -0.03 9.60 8.18
C ALA A 30 -0.18 9.08 6.73
N GLY A 31 -1.24 8.35 6.40
CA GLY A 31 -1.53 7.88 5.03
C GLY A 31 -0.76 6.62 4.64
N GLU A 32 -0.36 5.81 5.60
CA GLU A 32 0.41 4.60 5.39
C GLU A 32 -0.38 3.55 4.58
N LEU A 33 0.35 2.77 3.78
CA LEU A 33 -0.08 1.41 3.48
C LEU A 33 0.24 0.54 4.69
N VAL A 34 -0.77 -0.13 5.23
CA VAL A 34 -0.63 -1.04 6.37
C VAL A 34 -0.82 -2.47 5.88
N LEU A 35 0.12 -3.35 6.22
CA LEU A 35 0.04 -4.79 6.02
C LEU A 35 -0.35 -5.45 7.34
N LEU A 36 -1.23 -6.45 7.25
CA LEU A 36 -1.84 -7.13 8.38
C LEU A 36 -1.51 -8.62 8.32
N ASP A 37 -1.31 -9.24 9.47
CA ASP A 37 -1.23 -10.70 9.58
C ASP A 37 -2.63 -11.36 9.62
N GLU A 38 -2.66 -12.67 9.84
CA GLU A 38 -3.89 -13.46 9.94
C GLU A 38 -4.75 -13.08 11.16
N ALA A 39 -4.13 -12.61 12.25
CA ALA A 39 -4.81 -12.09 13.43
C ALA A 39 -5.36 -10.66 13.21
N LYS A 40 -5.04 -10.05 12.06
CA LYS A 40 -5.36 -8.67 11.68
C LYS A 40 -4.58 -7.65 12.51
N ASP A 41 -3.43 -8.02 13.03
CA ASP A 41 -2.49 -7.11 13.66
C ASP A 41 -1.55 -6.50 12.62
N VAL A 42 -1.08 -5.29 12.90
CA VAL A 42 -0.20 -4.56 11.99
C VAL A 42 1.20 -5.16 12.04
N VAL A 43 1.66 -5.72 10.92
CA VAL A 43 3.04 -6.22 10.78
C VAL A 43 3.97 -5.20 10.15
N GLN A 44 3.44 -4.34 9.27
CA GLN A 44 4.24 -3.32 8.60
C GLN A 44 3.38 -2.11 8.21
N ALA A 45 3.95 -0.91 8.35
CA ALA A 45 3.36 0.34 7.89
C ALA A 45 4.36 1.10 7.01
N VAL A 46 3.92 1.52 5.83
CA VAL A 46 4.77 2.17 4.84
C VAL A 46 4.21 3.55 4.48
N LEU A 47 4.90 4.60 4.92
CA LEU A 47 4.58 5.97 4.55
C LEU A 47 4.73 6.20 3.03
N PRO A 48 3.87 7.01 2.41
CA PRO A 48 3.87 7.23 0.96
C PRO A 48 4.90 8.30 0.53
N LYS A 49 6.19 8.05 0.83
CA LYS A 49 7.31 8.96 0.53
C LYS A 49 7.51 9.16 -0.99
N PRO A 50 8.12 10.28 -1.42
CA PRO A 50 8.38 10.56 -2.83
C PRO A 50 9.16 9.45 -3.54
N GLY A 51 8.67 9.02 -4.71
CA GLY A 51 9.33 8.02 -5.55
C GLY A 51 9.36 6.61 -4.96
N ARG A 52 8.72 6.38 -3.81
CA ARG A 52 8.71 5.07 -3.16
C ARG A 52 7.82 4.11 -3.93
N VAL A 53 8.36 2.91 -4.16
CA VAL A 53 7.62 1.75 -4.67
C VAL A 53 7.50 0.71 -3.58
N VAL A 54 6.31 0.16 -3.39
CA VAL A 54 6.05 -1.00 -2.54
C VAL A 54 5.50 -2.10 -3.41
N LEU A 55 6.16 -3.26 -3.41
CA LEU A 55 5.67 -4.46 -4.08
C LEU A 55 5.11 -5.41 -3.01
N ILE A 56 3.85 -5.79 -3.16
CA ILE A 56 3.20 -6.78 -2.29
C ILE A 56 2.68 -7.96 -3.12
N PRO A 57 2.74 -9.20 -2.60
CA PRO A 57 1.94 -10.29 -3.11
C PRO A 57 0.44 -9.95 -3.04
N GLY A 58 -0.34 -10.44 -4.01
CA GLY A 58 -1.76 -10.13 -4.12
C GLY A 58 -2.60 -10.64 -2.95
N ASP A 59 -2.12 -11.68 -2.26
CA ASP A 59 -2.77 -12.34 -1.12
C ASP A 59 -2.31 -11.81 0.24
N VAL A 60 -1.57 -10.68 0.27
CA VAL A 60 -1.30 -9.97 1.53
C VAL A 60 -2.52 -9.13 1.93
N LEU A 61 -3.00 -9.30 3.17
CA LEU A 61 -4.06 -8.47 3.73
C LEU A 61 -3.51 -7.06 3.99
N HIS A 62 -4.11 -6.04 3.38
CA HIS A 62 -3.60 -4.68 3.51
C HIS A 62 -4.69 -3.61 3.42
N VAL A 63 -4.34 -2.39 3.82
CA VAL A 63 -5.23 -1.22 3.78
C VAL A 63 -4.42 0.06 3.59
N ALA A 64 -4.91 0.96 2.73
CA ALA A 64 -4.44 2.33 2.67
C ALA A 64 -5.20 3.17 3.72
N ARG A 65 -4.47 3.70 4.70
CA ARG A 65 -5.04 4.54 5.75
C ARG A 65 -5.27 5.98 5.27
N GLY A 66 -6.22 6.66 5.93
CA GLY A 66 -6.44 8.08 5.72
C GLY A 66 -5.22 8.91 6.09
N VAL A 67 -5.10 10.08 5.47
CA VAL A 67 -4.14 11.09 5.93
C VAL A 67 -4.64 11.74 7.21
N SER A 68 -3.74 12.27 8.02
CA SER A 68 -4.12 13.02 9.21
C SER A 68 -4.69 14.40 8.83
N ARG A 69 -5.39 15.04 9.77
CA ARG A 69 -5.85 16.45 9.65
C ARG A 69 -4.72 17.46 9.43
N HIS A 70 -3.48 17.06 9.73
CA HIS A 70 -2.29 17.90 9.59
C HIS A 70 -1.67 17.81 8.18
N CYS A 71 -2.16 16.90 7.32
CA CYS A 71 -1.72 16.78 5.94
C CYS A 71 -2.38 17.85 5.07
N PRO A 72 -1.63 18.81 4.51
CA PRO A 72 -2.18 19.83 3.62
C PRO A 72 -2.24 19.36 2.15
N ALA A 73 -1.83 18.12 1.86
CA ALA A 73 -1.58 17.62 0.51
C ALA A 73 -2.51 16.46 0.14
N ILE A 74 -2.71 16.28 -1.17
CA ILE A 74 -3.39 15.10 -1.71
C ILE A 74 -2.41 13.93 -1.74
N ARG A 75 -2.83 12.78 -1.21
CA ARG A 75 -2.09 11.52 -1.30
C ARG A 75 -2.33 10.86 -2.66
N VAL A 76 -1.32 10.84 -3.52
CA VAL A 76 -1.39 10.26 -4.87
C VAL A 76 -0.56 8.98 -4.97
N SER A 77 -1.15 7.92 -5.50
CA SER A 77 -0.49 6.65 -5.78
C SER A 77 -1.00 6.03 -7.07
N LEU A 78 -0.11 5.32 -7.79
CA LEU A 78 -0.48 4.40 -8.86
C LEU A 78 -0.37 2.97 -8.35
N ALA A 79 -1.35 2.12 -8.69
CA ALA A 79 -1.32 0.69 -8.37
C ALA A 79 -1.32 -0.12 -9.66
N PHE A 80 -0.26 -0.90 -9.88
CA PHE A 80 -0.12 -1.82 -11.01
C PHE A 80 -0.29 -3.24 -10.50
N LYS A 81 -1.34 -3.93 -10.94
CA LYS A 81 -1.57 -5.34 -10.64
C LYS A 81 -1.02 -6.18 -11.79
N SER A 82 -0.20 -7.17 -11.48
CA SER A 82 0.43 -8.03 -12.49
C SER A 82 0.56 -9.46 -11.99
N LEU A 83 0.68 -10.39 -12.93
CA LEU A 83 1.11 -11.76 -12.67
C LEU A 83 2.63 -11.82 -12.84
N ILE A 84 3.34 -12.33 -11.83
CA ILE A 84 4.76 -12.68 -11.94
C ILE A 84 4.81 -14.03 -12.69
N PRO A 85 5.41 -14.09 -13.89
CA PRO A 85 5.57 -15.36 -14.59
C PRO A 85 6.42 -16.31 -13.74
N SER A 86 6.05 -17.59 -13.70
CA SER A 86 6.98 -18.60 -13.20
C SER A 86 8.26 -18.57 -14.05
N PRO A 87 9.46 -18.72 -13.46
CA PRO A 87 10.68 -18.90 -14.23
C PRO A 87 10.49 -20.07 -15.21
N ALA A 88 10.96 -19.90 -16.45
CA ALA A 88 10.96 -20.95 -17.46
C ALA A 88 11.91 -22.10 -17.10
#